data_AF-S8BU01-F1
#
_entry.id   AF-S8BU01-F1
#
_cell.length_a   1.000
_cell.length_b   1.000
_cell.length_c   1.000
_cell.angle_alpha   90.00
_cell.angle_beta   90.00
_cell.angle_gamma   90.00
#
_symmetry.space_group_name_H-M   'P 1'
#
loop_
_entity.id
_entity.type
_entity.pdbx_description
1 polymer ?
#
loop_
_entity_poly.entity_id
_entity_poly.type
_entity_poly.pdbx_seq_one_letter_code
_entity_poly.pdbx_strand_id
1 'polypeptide(L)'
;VISVLMEHSWLATTSTMLNSMAEKKMSAAPCSSSSEASKSVYVFQKEFATVDRRLVDIVGTDEATTCVGIAIRNPRTGMTSIAHMDFPGVVETGLTQMLSLISERDVPLDV
;
A
#
# COMPACT_ATOMS: atom_id res chain seq x y z
N VAL A 1 20.57 3.16 15.45
CA VAL A 1 19.46 2.21 15.20
C VAL A 1 18.96 2.31 13.76
N ILE A 2 18.56 3.49 13.27
CA ILE A 2 18.10 3.67 11.87
C ILE A 2 19.21 3.41 10.84
N SER A 3 20.44 3.89 11.09
CA SER A 3 21.60 3.66 10.22
C SER A 3 21.87 2.18 9.95
N VAL A 4 21.80 1.36 10.99
CA VAL A 4 21.98 -0.10 10.90
C VAL A 4 20.88 -0.76 10.03
N LEU A 5 19.66 -0.24 10.09
CA LEU A 5 18.56 -0.74 9.27
C LEU A 5 18.75 -0.38 7.78
N MET A 6 19.27 0.82 7.49
CA MET A 6 19.57 1.25 6.12
C MET A 6 20.69 0.43 5.46
N GLU A 7 21.60 -0.11 6.28
CA GLU A 7 22.70 -0.98 5.82
C GLU A 7 22.28 -2.45 5.69
N HIS A 8 21.05 -2.81 6.05
CA HIS A 8 20.58 -4.19 5.93
C HIS A 8 20.50 -4.61 4.46
N SER A 9 21.23 -5.66 4.10
CA SER A 9 21.42 -6.11 2.71
C SER A 9 20.12 -6.26 1.95
N TRP A 10 19.10 -6.89 2.55
CA TRP A 10 17.80 -7.08 1.90
C TRP A 10 17.10 -5.76 1.58
N LEU A 11 17.13 -4.78 2.49
CA LEU A 11 16.51 -3.48 2.26
C LEU A 11 17.26 -2.70 1.17
N ALA A 12 18.59 -2.71 1.20
CA ALA A 12 19.42 -2.07 0.18
C ALA A 12 19.20 -2.69 -1.22
N THR A 13 19.16 -4.02 -1.31
CA THR A 13 18.90 -4.73 -2.58
C THR A 13 17.48 -4.46 -3.08
N THR A 14 16.46 -4.56 -2.22
CA THR A 14 15.06 -4.31 -2.62
C THR A 14 14.86 -2.85 -3.04
N SER A 15 15.47 -1.89 -2.35
CA SER A 15 15.42 -0.47 -2.74
C SER A 15 16.07 -0.24 -4.11
N THR A 16 17.23 -0.83 -4.37
CA THR A 16 17.91 -0.74 -5.67
C THR A 16 17.05 -1.35 -6.77
N MET A 17 16.45 -2.52 -6.50
CA MET A 17 15.56 -3.19 -7.44
C MET A 17 14.35 -2.33 -7.77
N LEU A 18 13.68 -1.76 -6.75
CA LEU A 18 12.53 -0.88 -6.92
C LEU A 18 12.87 0.36 -7.76
N ASN A 19 14.00 1.01 -7.49
CA ASN A 19 14.47 2.17 -8.27
C ASN A 19 14.81 1.83 -9.72
N SER A 20 15.16 0.58 -10.02
CA SER A 20 15.47 0.12 -11.38
C SER A 20 14.24 -0.33 -12.17
N MET A 21 13.07 -0.44 -11.54
CA MET A 21 11.84 -0.85 -12.23
C MET A 21 11.38 0.24 -13.18
N ALA A 22 11.09 -0.13 -14.43
CA ALA A 22 10.49 0.79 -15.38
C ALA A 22 9.07 1.17 -14.95
N GLU A 23 8.75 2.46 -15.03
CA GLU A 23 7.41 2.95 -14.77
C GLU A 23 6.40 2.30 -15.71
N LYS A 24 5.28 1.84 -15.14
CA LYS A 24 4.19 1.24 -15.90
C LYS A 24 2.98 2.15 -15.81
N LYS A 25 2.54 2.65 -16.97
CA LYS A 25 1.27 3.37 -17.07
C LYS A 25 0.11 2.40 -16.82
N MET A 26 -0.62 2.64 -15.74
CA MET A 26 -1.82 1.90 -15.39
C MET A 26 -3.03 2.66 -15.92
N SER A 27 -3.56 2.28 -17.07
CA SER A 27 -4.83 2.82 -17.57
C SER A 27 -5.98 1.96 -17.08
N ALA A 28 -7.01 2.58 -16.48
CA ALA A 28 -8.31 1.93 -16.38
C ALA A 28 -8.81 1.69 -17.81
N ALA A 29 -8.98 0.43 -18.20
CA ALA A 29 -9.50 0.10 -19.51
C ALA A 29 -10.90 0.72 -19.64
N PRO A 30 -11.21 1.48 -20.72
CA PRO A 30 -12.59 1.86 -20.97
C PRO A 30 -13.41 0.58 -21.10
N CYS A 31 -14.63 0.59 -20.56
CA CYS A 31 -15.57 -0.52 -20.58
C CYS A 31 -16.01 -0.88 -22.02
N SER A 32 -15.10 -1.39 -22.85
CA SER A 32 -15.41 -2.00 -24.13
C SER A 32 -15.49 -3.51 -23.91
N SER A 33 -16.73 -3.97 -23.70
CA SER A 33 -17.23 -5.32 -23.91
C SER A 33 -16.18 -6.42 -24.16
N SER A 34 -15.99 -7.31 -23.18
CA SER A 34 -15.44 -8.70 -23.25
C SER A 34 -14.15 -9.07 -22.49
N SER A 35 -13.71 -8.28 -21.51
CA SER A 35 -12.81 -8.78 -20.46
C SER A 35 -13.07 -8.01 -19.16
N GLU A 36 -13.11 -8.68 -18.01
CA GLU A 36 -13.34 -8.03 -16.71
C GLU A 36 -12.40 -6.83 -16.56
N ALA A 37 -12.95 -5.62 -16.55
CA ALA A 37 -12.14 -4.41 -16.37
C ALA A 37 -11.45 -4.51 -15.01
N SER A 38 -10.11 -4.40 -15.00
CA SER A 38 -9.34 -4.48 -13.76
C SER A 38 -9.84 -3.42 -12.78
N LYS A 39 -10.21 -3.85 -11.58
CA LYS A 39 -10.74 -2.96 -10.54
C LYS A 39 -9.57 -2.25 -9.89
N SER A 40 -9.48 -0.95 -10.10
CA SER A 40 -8.43 -0.11 -9.53
C SER A 40 -8.96 0.84 -8.45
N VAL A 41 -8.17 1.05 -7.41
CA VAL A 41 -8.37 2.08 -6.38
C VAL A 41 -7.18 3.03 -6.43
N TYR A 42 -7.46 4.31 -6.66
CA TYR A 42 -6.45 5.37 -6.63
C TYR A 42 -6.63 6.19 -5.34
N VAL A 43 -5.54 6.44 -4.63
CA VAL A 43 -5.52 7.12 -3.32
C VAL A 43 -4.88 8.50 -3.50
N PHE A 44 -5.60 9.57 -3.15
CA PHE A 44 -5.06 10.92 -3.21
C PHE A 44 -4.17 11.24 -2.01
N GLN A 45 -3.41 12.34 -2.11
CA GLN A 45 -2.67 12.92 -1.01
C GLN A 45 -3.58 13.14 0.21
N LYS A 46 -3.10 12.79 1.41
CA LYS A 46 -3.81 12.79 2.71
C LYS A 46 -4.86 11.70 2.87
N GLU A 47 -4.96 10.75 1.95
CA GLU A 47 -5.89 9.63 2.04
C GLU A 47 -5.18 8.31 2.32
N PHE A 48 -5.95 7.34 2.80
CA PHE A 48 -5.58 5.93 2.82
C PHE A 48 -6.76 5.06 2.40
N ALA A 49 -6.48 3.89 1.85
CA ALA A 49 -7.47 2.90 1.49
C ALA A 49 -7.01 1.51 1.96
N THR A 50 -7.94 0.72 2.47
CA THR A 50 -7.71 -0.70 2.76
C THR A 50 -8.57 -1.55 1.85
N VAL A 51 -7.93 -2.45 1.10
CA VAL A 51 -8.57 -3.26 0.06
C VAL A 51 -8.34 -4.75 0.30
N ASP A 52 -9.33 -5.55 -0.13
CA ASP A 52 -9.19 -7.00 -0.27
C ASP A 52 -8.75 -7.33 -1.70
N ARG A 53 -7.69 -8.13 -1.84
CA ARG A 53 -7.18 -8.63 -3.13
C ARG A 53 -8.24 -9.38 -3.95
N ARG A 54 -9.29 -9.91 -3.31
CA ARG A 54 -10.41 -10.59 -4.00
C ARG A 54 -11.32 -9.63 -4.75
N LEU A 55 -11.28 -8.34 -4.41
CA LEU A 55 -12.20 -7.32 -4.92
C LEU A 55 -11.49 -6.26 -5.76
N VAL A 56 -10.21 -6.00 -5.50
CA VAL A 56 -9.42 -4.95 -6.16
C VAL A 56 -8.13 -5.55 -6.69
N ASP A 57 -7.88 -5.34 -7.98
CA ASP A 57 -6.70 -5.86 -8.67
C ASP A 57 -5.49 -4.94 -8.47
N ILE A 58 -5.74 -3.62 -8.44
CA ILE A 58 -4.70 -2.59 -8.39
C ILE A 58 -5.10 -1.54 -7.35
N VAL A 59 -4.18 -1.22 -6.45
CA VAL A 59 -4.30 -0.06 -5.57
C VAL A 59 -3.01 0.73 -5.61
N GLY A 60 -3.08 2.05 -5.66
CA GLY A 60 -1.89 2.88 -5.77
C GLY A 60 -2.15 4.37 -5.57
N THR A 61 -1.06 5.13 -5.59
CA THR A 61 -1.01 6.58 -5.51
C THR A 61 0.15 7.06 -6.39
N ASP A 62 0.15 8.32 -6.80
CA ASP A 62 1.26 8.95 -7.53
C ASP A 62 1.53 10.36 -6.98
N GLU A 63 2.36 11.15 -7.68
CA GLU A 63 2.67 12.55 -7.34
C GLU A 63 3.28 12.76 -5.93
N ALA A 64 3.85 11.71 -5.33
CA ALA A 64 4.56 11.77 -4.05
C ALA A 64 5.97 12.35 -4.24
N THR A 65 6.06 13.69 -4.36
CA THR A 65 7.33 14.39 -4.53
C THR A 65 8.11 14.50 -3.21
N THR A 66 7.50 15.10 -2.19
CA THR A 66 8.01 15.19 -0.82
C THR A 66 7.18 14.37 0.17
N CYS A 67 6.00 13.94 -0.26
CA CYS A 67 5.13 13.05 0.48
C CYS A 67 5.72 11.62 0.54
N VAL A 68 5.15 10.78 1.40
CA VAL A 68 5.52 9.39 1.56
C VAL A 68 4.34 8.49 1.23
N GLY A 69 4.52 7.62 0.23
CA GLY A 69 3.63 6.51 -0.02
C GLY A 69 3.91 5.35 0.94
N ILE A 70 2.90 4.85 1.63
CA ILE A 70 3.02 3.70 2.55
C ILE A 70 2.12 2.57 2.05
N ALA A 71 2.66 1.36 1.97
CA ALA A 71 1.88 0.15 1.67
C ALA A 71 2.13 -0.91 2.75
N ILE A 72 1.06 -1.37 3.40
CA ILE A 72 1.09 -2.40 4.43
C ILE A 72 0.19 -3.56 3.99
N ARG A 73 0.74 -4.77 3.96
CA ARG A 73 0.02 -5.95 3.50
C ARG A 73 0.04 -7.03 4.57
N ASN A 74 -1.14 -7.53 4.93
CA ASN A 74 -1.26 -8.77 5.68
C ASN A 74 -1.22 -9.94 4.68
N PRO A 75 -0.12 -10.73 4.64
CA PRO A 75 0.02 -11.81 3.65
C PRO A 75 -0.96 -12.97 3.89
N ARG A 76 -1.48 -13.10 5.12
CA ARG A 76 -2.39 -14.19 5.50
C ARG A 76 -3.81 -13.93 5.03
N THR A 77 -4.35 -12.74 5.29
CA THR A 77 -5.72 -12.37 4.88
C THR A 77 -5.77 -11.83 3.45
N GLY A 78 -4.64 -11.36 2.92
CA GLY A 78 -4.58 -10.69 1.62
C GLY A 78 -5.00 -9.22 1.67
N MET A 79 -5.39 -8.71 2.83
CA MET A 79 -5.74 -7.30 3.04
C MET A 79 -4.51 -6.41 2.83
N THR A 80 -4.69 -5.33 2.07
CA THR A 80 -3.62 -4.37 1.75
C THR A 80 -4.11 -2.96 2.04
N SER A 81 -3.37 -2.21 2.84
CA SER A 81 -3.62 -0.80 3.13
C SER A 81 -2.56 0.06 2.44
N ILE A 82 -2.98 1.08 1.69
CA ILE A 82 -2.09 2.07 1.04
C ILE A 82 -2.47 3.46 1.50
N ALA A 83 -1.47 4.31 1.74
CA ALA A 83 -1.65 5.72 2.10
C ALA A 83 -0.69 6.63 1.35
N HIS A 84 -1.09 7.88 1.16
CA HIS A 84 -0.25 8.97 0.68
C HIS A 84 -0.17 10.04 1.77
N MET A 85 0.94 10.09 2.51
CA MET A 85 1.09 10.93 3.69
C MET A 85 1.98 12.16 3.41
N ASP A 86 1.55 13.35 3.81
CA ASP A 86 2.25 14.61 3.54
C ASP A 86 2.64 15.42 4.79
N PHE A 87 2.20 15.00 5.99
CA PHE A 87 2.44 15.73 7.23
C PHE A 87 2.68 14.78 8.43
N PRO A 88 3.77 14.95 9.19
CA PRO A 88 4.11 14.05 10.31
C PRO A 88 3.03 13.96 11.41
N GLY A 89 2.28 15.04 11.65
CA GLY A 89 1.31 15.09 12.74
C GLY A 89 0.04 14.26 12.54
N VAL A 90 -0.17 13.67 11.37
CA VAL A 90 -1.30 12.74 11.09
C VAL A 90 -0.84 11.30 10.85
N VAL A 91 0.47 11.05 10.83
CA VAL A 91 1.06 9.74 10.52
C VAL A 91 0.70 8.71 11.59
N GLU A 92 0.75 9.08 12.86
CA GLU A 92 0.50 8.12 13.96
C GLU A 92 -0.95 7.60 13.92
N THR A 93 -1.95 8.49 13.98
CA THR A 93 -3.36 8.10 13.91
C THR A 93 -3.70 7.37 12.62
N GLY A 94 -3.18 7.84 11.47
CA GLY A 94 -3.39 7.18 10.18
C GLY A 94 -2.81 5.77 10.16
N LEU A 95 -1.58 5.61 10.62
CA LEU A 95 -0.91 4.30 10.68
C LEU A 95 -1.62 3.34 11.63
N THR A 96 -2.05 3.81 12.80
CA THR A 96 -2.84 3.00 13.75
C THR A 96 -4.16 2.54 13.12
N GLN A 97 -4.86 3.40 12.39
CA GLN A 97 -6.08 3.04 11.67
C GLN A 97 -5.81 2.01 10.56
N MET A 98 -4.77 2.21 9.75
CA MET A 98 -4.37 1.26 8.71
C MET A 98 -4.07 -0.13 9.30
N LEU A 99 -3.29 -0.20 10.37
CA LEU A 99 -2.95 -1.45 11.05
C LEU A 99 -4.20 -2.15 11.63
N SER A 100 -5.10 -1.40 12.26
CA SER A 100 -6.34 -1.94 12.84
C SER A 100 -7.26 -2.58 11.79
N LEU A 101 -7.22 -2.10 10.55
CA LEU A 101 -8.07 -2.60 9.45
C LEU A 101 -7.50 -3.84 8.75
N ILE A 102 -6.18 -4.05 8.80
CA ILE A 102 -5.53 -5.22 8.19
C ILE A 102 -5.27 -6.36 9.18
N SER A 103 -5.31 -6.08 10.48
CA SER A 103 -5.24 -7.10 11.53
C SER A 103 -6.41 -8.08 11.38
N GLU A 104 -6.16 -9.34 11.75
CA GLU A 104 -7.26 -10.29 11.91
C GLU A 104 -8.24 -9.69 12.93
N ARG A 105 -9.53 -9.65 12.62
CA ARG A 105 -10.52 -9.46 13.69
C ARG A 105 -10.33 -10.64 14.61
N ASP A 106 -9.91 -10.38 15.86
CA ASP A 106 -9.53 -11.40 16.83
C ASP A 106 -10.41 -12.64 16.71
N VAL A 107 -9.81 -13.75 16.27
CA VAL A 107 -10.30 -15.05 16.69
C VAL A 107 -10.10 -15.04 18.21
N PRO A 108 -11.13 -15.28 19.04
CA PRO A 108 -10.94 -15.28 20.48
C PRO A 108 -9.75 -16.15 20.81
N LEU A 109 -8.76 -15.58 21.48
CA LEU A 109 -7.70 -16.38 22.08
C LEU A 109 -8.37 -17.19 23.18
N ASP A 110 -8.71 -18.44 22.87
CA ASP A 110 -9.04 -19.42 23.90
C ASP A 110 -7.80 -19.54 24.80
N VAL A 111 -7.90 -18.94 25.99
CA VAL A 111 -6.95 -19.08 27.10
C VAL A 111 -7.29 -20.33 27.90
#